data_AF-A0A7S4KKC6-F1
#
_entry.id   AF-A0A7S4KKC6-F1
#
_cell.length_a   1.000
_cell.length_b   1.000
_cell.length_c   1.000
_cell.angle_alpha   90.00
_cell.angle_beta   90.00
_cell.angle_gamma   90.00
#
_symmetry.space_group_name_H-M   'P 1'
#
loop_
_entity.id
_entity.type
_entity.pdbx_description
1 polymer ?
#
loop_
_entity_poly.entity_id
_entity_poly.type
_entity_poly.pdbx_seq_one_letter_code
_entity_poly.pdbx_strand_id
1 'polypeptide(L)'
;QNSLKLTQEPPKGMKANVGRSYIDLDLEAFESCAKPTAFKKLMFGLIFFNAVIQERRKYGAIGWNIAYQWMTSDLIFAEQNLKIFLDEDGPIPFVALNAIISDVIYGGRVTDKQDVRLTTAILSTYINTETIDDDAYSYCPSLDHKFRYWAPEEGDVEVYRKYISSFPLVDSPEIFGLHINADISFQTQESNKMLDTIISLQPREGGGGGGKSSDEVVGEIADDLASRMPGTLNEKQADEKTFFKLEDGSTNPLGIFLSHEMHKFNTLIKSMQKMIKELQRALKGLVVMS
;
A
#
# COMPACT_ATOMS: atom_id res chain seq x y z
N GLN A 1 -22.69 4.71 26.13
CA GLN A 1 -23.63 4.90 25.00
C GLN A 1 -24.04 6.35 24.81
N ASN A 2 -24.12 7.17 25.86
CA ASN A 2 -24.43 8.61 25.74
C ASN A 2 -23.15 9.47 25.64
N SER A 3 -22.54 9.49 24.46
CA SER A 3 -21.52 10.49 24.11
C SER A 3 -21.66 10.90 22.64
N LEU A 4 -21.35 12.15 22.31
CA LEU A 4 -21.26 12.60 20.93
C LEU A 4 -19.98 12.03 20.32
N LYS A 5 -20.10 11.19 19.30
CA LYS A 5 -18.96 10.65 18.56
C LYS A 5 -18.81 11.43 17.26
N LEU A 6 -17.70 12.13 17.11
CA LEU A 6 -17.30 12.79 15.87
C LEU A 6 -16.17 11.96 15.25
N THR A 7 -16.33 11.49 14.02
CA THR A 7 -15.28 10.84 13.23
C THR A 7 -14.81 11.80 12.15
N GLN A 8 -13.53 12.18 12.20
CA GLN A 8 -12.88 12.95 11.15
C GLN A 8 -12.00 12.00 10.33
N GLU A 9 -12.43 11.65 9.13
CA GLU A 9 -11.61 10.88 8.20
C GLU A 9 -10.69 11.83 7.41
N PRO A 10 -9.48 11.39 7.04
CA PRO A 10 -8.63 12.15 6.12
C PRO A 10 -9.34 12.31 4.76
N PRO A 11 -9.12 13.46 4.08
CA PRO A 11 -9.69 13.69 2.76
C PRO A 11 -9.25 12.59 1.79
N LYS A 12 -10.21 12.03 1.04
CA LYS A 12 -9.96 11.01 0.02
C LYS A 12 -9.85 11.67 -1.35
N GLY A 13 -8.84 11.28 -2.10
CA GLY A 13 -8.58 11.70 -3.47
C GLY A 13 -7.65 12.90 -3.59
N MET A 14 -7.11 13.09 -4.80
CA MET A 14 -6.08 14.09 -5.08
C MET A 14 -6.56 15.51 -4.86
N LYS A 15 -7.77 15.82 -5.34
CA LYS A 15 -8.40 17.14 -5.16
C LYS A 15 -8.46 17.56 -3.69
N ALA A 16 -8.89 16.66 -2.81
CA ALA A 16 -9.12 16.96 -1.42
C ALA A 16 -7.80 17.02 -0.63
N ASN A 17 -6.83 16.15 -0.93
CA ASN A 17 -5.50 16.20 -0.31
C ASN A 17 -4.72 17.46 -0.70
N VAL A 18 -4.55 17.71 -2.00
CA VAL A 18 -3.84 18.90 -2.49
C VAL A 18 -4.57 20.17 -2.06
N GLY A 19 -5.91 20.19 -2.16
CA GLY A 19 -6.72 21.32 -1.74
C GLY A 19 -6.56 21.66 -0.25
N ARG A 20 -6.49 20.65 0.61
CA ARG A 20 -6.22 20.85 2.04
C ARG A 20 -4.83 21.42 2.29
N SER A 21 -3.80 20.87 1.66
CA SER A 21 -2.44 21.41 1.77
C SER A 21 -2.36 22.89 1.37
N TYR A 22 -3.08 23.31 0.32
CA TYR A 22 -3.16 24.71 -0.10
C TYR A 22 -4.05 25.62 0.77
N ILE A 23 -4.89 25.04 1.63
CA ILE A 23 -5.62 25.79 2.67
C ILE A 23 -4.70 26.01 3.88
N ASP A 24 -3.96 24.97 4.26
CA ASP A 24 -3.06 24.96 5.43
C ASP A 24 -1.70 25.63 5.14
N LEU A 25 -1.46 26.05 3.89
CA LEU A 25 -0.22 26.67 3.43
C LEU A 25 0.02 28.04 4.09
N ASP A 26 1.26 28.26 4.55
CA ASP A 26 1.71 29.56 5.02
C ASP A 26 1.94 30.52 3.84
N LEU A 27 1.06 31.52 3.71
CA LEU A 27 1.08 32.49 2.63
C LEU A 27 2.32 33.40 2.68
N GLU A 28 2.82 33.72 3.88
CA GLU A 28 4.02 34.54 4.03
C GLU A 28 5.26 33.76 3.56
N ALA A 29 5.34 32.47 3.92
CA ALA A 29 6.38 31.59 3.42
C ALA A 29 6.30 31.39 1.90
N PHE A 30 5.07 31.32 1.35
CA PHE A 30 4.83 31.11 -0.08
C PHE A 30 5.34 32.27 -0.96
N GLU A 31 5.26 33.51 -0.49
CA GLU A 31 5.64 34.71 -1.25
C GLU A 31 7.07 35.20 -0.97
N SER A 32 7.80 34.59 -0.03
CA SER A 32 9.07 35.14 0.49
C SER A 32 10.34 34.48 -0.06
N CYS A 33 10.26 33.66 -1.12
CA CYS A 33 11.44 32.98 -1.69
C CYS A 33 12.18 33.86 -2.72
N ALA A 34 13.51 33.75 -2.77
CA ALA A 34 14.37 34.49 -3.69
C ALA A 34 14.14 34.14 -5.18
N LYS A 35 13.67 32.92 -5.47
CA LYS A 35 13.39 32.40 -6.83
C LYS A 35 11.91 32.01 -6.93
N PRO A 36 10.96 32.97 -7.01
CA PRO A 36 9.53 32.71 -6.80
C PRO A 36 8.95 31.73 -7.84
N THR A 37 9.29 31.87 -9.12
CA THR A 37 8.78 30.99 -10.18
C THR A 37 9.15 29.52 -9.94
N ALA A 38 10.44 29.25 -9.70
CA ALA A 38 10.96 27.91 -9.42
C ALA A 38 10.37 27.34 -8.13
N PHE A 39 10.31 28.17 -7.09
CA PHE A 39 9.79 27.77 -5.79
C PHE A 39 8.32 27.38 -5.85
N LYS A 40 7.45 28.20 -6.44
CA LYS A 40 6.02 27.90 -6.52
C LYS A 40 5.73 26.66 -7.37
N LYS A 41 6.45 26.46 -8.48
CA LYS A 41 6.32 25.25 -9.32
C LYS A 41 6.76 23.99 -8.58
N LEU A 42 7.93 24.01 -7.93
CA LEU A 42 8.44 22.86 -7.17
C LEU A 42 7.63 22.60 -5.89
N MET A 43 7.12 23.65 -5.25
CA MET A 43 6.22 23.55 -4.09
C MET A 43 4.93 22.82 -4.48
N PHE A 44 4.32 23.19 -5.61
CA PHE A 44 3.15 22.49 -6.14
C PHE A 44 3.48 21.02 -6.41
N GLY A 45 4.62 20.73 -7.03
CA GLY A 45 5.11 19.37 -7.27
C GLY A 45 5.31 18.57 -5.98
N LEU A 46 5.85 19.18 -4.94
CA LEU A 46 6.05 18.54 -3.63
C LEU A 46 4.73 18.22 -2.92
N ILE A 47 3.77 19.16 -2.93
CA ILE A 47 2.43 18.93 -2.37
C ILE A 47 1.71 17.82 -3.15
N PHE A 48 1.84 17.83 -4.48
CA PHE A 48 1.26 16.81 -5.34
C PHE A 48 1.90 15.43 -5.09
N PHE A 49 3.22 15.36 -4.96
CA PHE A 49 3.96 14.17 -4.54
C PHE A 49 3.41 13.62 -3.22
N ASN A 50 3.28 14.47 -2.19
CA ASN A 50 2.76 14.07 -0.89
C ASN A 50 1.33 13.51 -1.00
N ALA A 51 0.46 14.14 -1.80
CA ALA A 51 -0.88 13.63 -2.04
C ALA A 51 -0.87 12.27 -2.77
N VAL A 52 0.02 12.10 -3.76
CA VAL A 52 0.17 10.84 -4.50
C VAL A 52 0.59 9.69 -3.60
N ILE A 53 1.63 9.86 -2.78
CA ILE A 53 2.11 8.77 -1.92
C ILE A 53 1.08 8.38 -0.85
N GLN A 54 0.33 9.36 -0.32
CA GLN A 54 -0.74 9.13 0.66
C GLN A 54 -1.90 8.35 0.03
N GLU A 55 -2.39 8.79 -1.12
CA GLU A 55 -3.48 8.13 -1.84
C GLU A 55 -3.09 6.76 -2.39
N ARG A 56 -1.83 6.58 -2.78
CA ARG A 56 -1.31 5.29 -3.28
C ARG A 56 -1.47 4.16 -2.25
N ARG A 57 -1.57 4.48 -0.95
CA ARG A 57 -1.82 3.51 0.13
C ARG A 57 -3.17 2.79 0.01
N LYS A 58 -4.15 3.35 -0.70
CA LYS A 58 -5.45 2.69 -0.92
C LYS A 58 -5.34 1.40 -1.75
N TYR A 59 -4.29 1.25 -2.56
CA TYR A 59 -4.06 0.08 -3.41
C TYR A 59 -3.36 -1.09 -2.70
N GLY A 60 -3.21 -1.03 -1.37
CA GLY A 60 -2.58 -2.08 -0.58
C GLY A 60 -1.17 -2.40 -1.07
N ALA A 61 -0.86 -3.69 -1.21
CA ALA A 61 0.46 -4.19 -1.62
C ALA A 61 0.91 -3.75 -3.03
N ILE A 62 -0.03 -3.36 -3.90
CA ILE A 62 0.30 -2.81 -5.24
C ILE A 62 0.78 -1.36 -5.12
N GLY A 63 0.26 -0.64 -4.12
CA GLY A 63 0.69 0.71 -3.80
C GLY A 63 2.05 0.73 -3.10
N TRP A 64 2.13 0.04 -1.96
CA TRP A 64 3.28 -0.03 -1.07
C TRP A 64 3.42 -1.43 -0.46
N ASN A 65 4.65 -1.94 -0.30
CA ASN A 65 4.86 -3.22 0.38
C ASN A 65 4.44 -3.16 1.85
N ILE A 66 4.67 -2.02 2.51
CA ILE A 66 4.27 -1.74 3.88
C ILE A 66 3.37 -0.50 3.91
N ALA A 67 2.29 -0.54 4.71
CA ALA A 67 1.38 0.58 4.85
C ALA A 67 1.99 1.70 5.71
N TYR A 68 2.74 2.61 5.10
CA TYR A 68 3.33 3.76 5.78
C TYR A 68 2.29 4.86 6.10
N GLN A 69 2.62 5.67 7.10
CA GLN A 69 1.83 6.85 7.45
C GLN A 69 2.73 8.08 7.49
N TRP A 70 2.62 8.89 6.43
CA TRP A 70 3.21 10.22 6.38
C TRP A 70 2.32 11.22 7.13
N MET A 71 2.97 12.15 7.80
CA MET A 71 2.36 13.18 8.63
C MET A 71 2.49 14.53 7.95
N THR A 72 1.61 15.48 8.31
CA THR A 72 1.69 16.86 7.83
C THR A 72 3.04 17.52 8.16
N SER A 73 3.69 17.12 9.26
CA SER A 73 5.02 17.59 9.64
C SER A 73 6.09 17.29 8.57
N ASP A 74 5.94 16.18 7.84
CA ASP A 74 6.92 15.75 6.84
C ASP A 74 6.85 16.64 5.61
N LEU A 75 5.62 17.00 5.22
CA LEU A 75 5.38 17.97 4.16
C LEU A 75 5.95 19.33 4.58
N ILE A 76 5.58 19.87 5.74
CA ILE A 76 6.07 21.17 6.23
C ILE A 76 7.61 21.22 6.25
N PHE A 77 8.26 20.15 6.74
CA PHE A 77 9.71 20.11 6.78
C PHE A 77 10.33 20.02 5.38
N ALA A 78 9.70 19.30 4.45
CA ALA A 78 10.13 19.27 3.05
C ALA A 78 9.97 20.63 2.35
N GLU A 79 8.86 21.35 2.61
CA GLU A 79 8.61 22.71 2.10
C GLU A 79 9.66 23.70 2.60
N GLN A 80 10.02 23.63 3.88
CA GLN A 80 11.08 24.45 4.47
C GLN A 80 12.45 24.14 3.87
N ASN A 81 12.80 22.86 3.70
CA ASN A 81 14.06 22.47 3.07
C ASN A 81 14.11 22.92 1.60
N LEU A 82 13.01 22.79 0.87
CA LEU A 82 12.88 23.30 -0.50
C LEU A 82 13.20 24.79 -0.54
N LYS A 83 12.61 25.59 0.36
CA LYS A 83 12.88 27.03 0.44
C LYS A 83 14.36 27.32 0.71
N ILE A 84 14.97 26.65 1.70
CA ILE A 84 16.39 26.83 2.05
C ILE A 84 17.29 26.62 0.83
N PHE A 85 17.09 25.54 0.08
CA PHE A 85 17.90 25.26 -1.12
C PHE A 85 17.68 26.26 -2.26
N LEU A 86 16.49 26.83 -2.39
CA LEU A 86 16.20 27.79 -3.45
C LEU A 86 16.65 29.21 -3.12
N ASP A 87 16.68 29.57 -1.83
CA ASP A 87 17.20 30.85 -1.35
C ASP A 87 18.73 30.94 -1.42
N GLU A 88 19.44 29.79 -1.53
CA GLU A 88 20.87 29.78 -1.80
C GLU A 88 21.20 30.29 -3.22
N ASP A 89 22.29 31.03 -3.34
CA ASP A 89 22.80 31.52 -4.61
C ASP A 89 23.31 30.36 -5.49
N GLY A 90 22.94 30.37 -6.77
CA GLY A 90 23.41 29.39 -7.76
C GLY A 90 22.31 28.47 -8.34
N PRO A 91 22.72 27.43 -9.08
CA PRO A 91 21.80 26.50 -9.74
C PRO A 91 21.09 25.61 -8.71
N ILE A 92 19.83 25.26 -9.00
CA ILE A 92 19.02 24.41 -8.11
C ILE A 92 19.62 23.00 -8.04
N PRO A 93 20.03 22.50 -6.86
CA PRO A 93 20.68 21.21 -6.73
C PRO A 93 19.66 20.06 -6.67
N PHE A 94 19.03 19.73 -7.80
CA PHE A 94 17.96 18.72 -7.87
C PHE A 94 18.32 17.36 -7.28
N VAL A 95 19.57 16.90 -7.46
CA VAL A 95 20.02 15.60 -6.91
C VAL A 95 20.02 15.63 -5.39
N ALA A 96 20.55 16.71 -4.78
CA ALA A 96 20.58 16.86 -3.33
C ALA A 96 19.17 17.05 -2.76
N LEU A 97 18.34 17.84 -3.44
CA LEU A 97 16.96 18.08 -3.05
C LEU A 97 16.13 16.80 -3.07
N ASN A 98 16.23 16.00 -4.15
CA ASN A 98 15.58 14.71 -4.23
C ASN A 98 16.06 13.77 -3.11
N ALA A 99 17.37 13.64 -2.90
CA ALA A 99 17.91 12.75 -1.87
C ALA A 99 17.48 13.17 -0.45
N ILE A 100 17.48 14.47 -0.13
CA ILE A 100 17.06 14.95 1.19
C ILE A 100 15.56 14.69 1.39
N ILE A 101 14.72 15.05 0.43
CA ILE A 101 13.28 14.86 0.58
C ILE A 101 12.93 13.37 0.57
N SER A 102 13.40 12.58 -0.40
CA SER A 102 13.04 11.15 -0.49
C SER A 102 13.68 10.29 0.59
N ASP A 103 14.97 10.46 0.87
CA ASP A 103 15.72 9.49 1.68
C ASP A 103 15.81 9.91 3.15
N VAL A 104 15.85 11.23 3.42
CA VAL A 104 15.97 11.75 4.79
C VAL A 104 14.59 12.08 5.37
N ILE A 105 13.81 12.92 4.70
CA ILE A 105 12.53 13.43 5.24
C ILE A 105 11.45 12.35 5.18
N TYR A 106 11.17 11.82 3.99
CA TYR A 106 10.18 10.77 3.80
C TYR A 106 10.77 9.38 4.10
N GLY A 107 12.05 9.17 3.77
CA GLY A 107 12.75 7.89 3.88
C GLY A 107 12.96 7.42 5.31
N GLY A 108 12.97 8.32 6.31
CA GLY A 108 12.99 7.94 7.72
C GLY A 108 11.81 7.05 8.16
N ARG A 109 10.72 7.01 7.37
CA ARG A 109 9.56 6.12 7.59
C ARG A 109 9.56 4.88 6.72
N VAL A 110 10.26 4.90 5.60
CA VAL A 110 10.18 3.85 4.59
C VAL A 110 11.28 2.83 4.87
N THR A 111 10.88 1.62 5.27
CA THR A 111 11.82 0.58 5.73
C THR A 111 12.18 -0.41 4.63
N ASP A 112 11.30 -0.65 3.66
CA ASP A 112 11.55 -1.56 2.55
C ASP A 112 12.38 -0.90 1.43
N LYS A 113 13.38 -1.62 0.92
CA LYS A 113 14.31 -1.08 -0.10
C LYS A 113 13.62 -0.78 -1.44
N GLN A 114 12.60 -1.55 -1.82
CA GLN A 114 11.87 -1.29 -3.06
C GLN A 114 10.95 -0.08 -2.89
N ASP A 115 10.32 0.06 -1.72
CA ASP A 115 9.52 1.24 -1.40
C ASP A 115 10.36 2.52 -1.35
N VAL A 116 11.61 2.47 -0.83
CA VAL A 116 12.54 3.61 -0.88
C VAL A 116 12.81 4.01 -2.32
N ARG A 117 13.21 3.06 -3.17
CA ARG A 117 13.46 3.30 -4.59
C ARG A 117 12.23 3.86 -5.31
N LEU A 118 11.04 3.35 -4.99
CA LEU A 118 9.78 3.83 -5.55
C LEU A 118 9.50 5.26 -5.12
N THR A 119 9.72 5.60 -3.85
CA THR A 119 9.54 6.96 -3.31
C THR A 119 10.44 7.95 -4.04
N THR A 120 11.73 7.63 -4.22
CA THR A 120 12.67 8.46 -4.98
C THR A 120 12.24 8.61 -6.44
N ALA A 121 11.80 7.53 -7.09
CA ALA A 121 11.35 7.58 -8.48
C ALA A 121 10.12 8.46 -8.65
N ILE A 122 9.12 8.33 -7.76
CA ILE A 122 7.91 9.16 -7.76
C ILE A 122 8.29 10.62 -7.46
N LEU A 123 9.19 10.91 -6.53
CA LEU A 123 9.60 12.30 -6.27
C LEU A 123 10.27 12.95 -7.48
N SER A 124 11.12 12.20 -8.19
CA SER A 124 11.87 12.71 -9.34
C SER A 124 10.99 13.12 -10.53
N THR A 125 9.73 12.66 -10.59
CA THR A 125 8.78 13.13 -11.62
C THR A 125 8.22 14.52 -11.31
N TYR A 126 8.28 14.97 -10.05
CA TYR A 126 7.73 16.27 -9.64
C TYR A 126 8.82 17.30 -9.34
N ILE A 127 10.00 16.84 -8.93
CA ILE A 127 11.15 17.68 -8.58
C ILE A 127 12.26 17.44 -9.61
N ASN A 128 12.15 18.11 -10.76
CA ASN A 128 13.11 18.05 -11.86
C ASN A 128 13.20 19.39 -12.60
N THR A 129 14.17 19.49 -13.51
CA THR A 129 14.38 20.68 -14.35
C THR A 129 13.22 20.94 -15.30
N GLU A 130 12.64 19.87 -15.89
CA GLU A 130 11.55 19.96 -16.86
C GLU A 130 10.30 20.62 -16.26
N THR A 131 10.01 20.37 -14.98
CA THR A 131 8.89 20.99 -14.26
C THR A 131 9.01 22.52 -14.21
N ILE A 132 10.23 23.05 -14.20
CA ILE A 132 10.48 24.50 -14.16
C ILE A 132 10.55 25.07 -15.57
N ASP A 133 11.34 24.45 -16.43
CA ASP A 133 11.74 24.99 -17.73
C ASP A 133 10.68 24.77 -18.83
N ASP A 134 9.84 23.74 -18.71
CA ASP A 134 8.83 23.39 -19.70
C ASP A 134 7.40 23.55 -19.14
N ASP A 135 6.69 24.59 -19.58
CA ASP A 135 5.28 24.80 -19.24
C ASP A 135 4.36 23.71 -19.84
N ALA A 136 4.83 23.00 -20.87
CA ALA A 136 4.16 21.85 -21.46
C ALA A 136 4.43 20.54 -20.70
N TYR A 137 5.27 20.54 -19.66
CA TYR A 137 5.50 19.37 -18.82
C TYR A 137 4.23 18.93 -18.08
N SER A 138 3.84 17.67 -18.26
CA SER A 138 2.73 17.04 -17.56
C SER A 138 3.25 15.98 -16.58
N TYR A 139 2.73 15.99 -15.37
CA TYR A 139 3.05 14.98 -14.35
C TYR A 139 2.57 13.58 -14.73
N CYS A 140 1.57 13.48 -15.59
CA CYS A 140 1.05 12.20 -16.06
C CYS A 140 0.63 12.31 -17.54
N PRO A 141 1.59 12.22 -18.49
CA PRO A 141 1.30 12.39 -19.91
C PRO A 141 0.26 11.40 -20.46
N SER A 142 0.13 10.21 -19.85
CA SER A 142 -0.88 9.23 -20.28
C SER A 142 -2.32 9.70 -20.03
N LEU A 143 -2.54 10.59 -19.05
CA LEU A 143 -3.86 11.11 -18.69
C LEU A 143 -4.23 12.43 -19.37
N ASP A 144 -3.32 13.04 -20.14
CA ASP A 144 -3.53 14.36 -20.76
C ASP A 144 -4.78 14.44 -21.64
N HIS A 145 -5.19 13.32 -22.23
CA HIS A 145 -6.42 13.21 -23.02
C HIS A 145 -7.72 13.36 -22.20
N LYS A 146 -7.68 13.10 -20.89
CA LYS A 146 -8.81 13.26 -19.96
C LYS A 146 -8.67 14.53 -19.13
N PHE A 147 -7.53 14.67 -18.46
CA PHE A 147 -7.19 15.80 -17.62
C PHE A 147 -5.68 15.89 -17.47
N ARG A 148 -5.11 17.02 -17.88
CA ARG A 148 -3.67 17.27 -17.76
C ARG A 148 -3.35 17.76 -16.34
N TYR A 149 -2.38 17.13 -15.70
CA TYR A 149 -1.86 17.55 -14.39
C TYR A 149 -0.51 18.23 -14.59
N TRP A 150 -0.40 19.50 -14.23
CA TRP A 150 0.83 20.28 -14.42
C TRP A 150 1.04 21.26 -13.25
N ALA A 151 2.26 21.79 -13.13
CA ALA A 151 2.57 22.88 -12.21
C ALA A 151 2.08 24.21 -12.78
N PRO A 152 1.12 24.92 -12.16
CA PRO A 152 0.68 26.22 -12.65
C PRO A 152 1.83 27.24 -12.67
N GLU A 153 1.75 28.20 -13.59
CA GLU A 153 2.67 29.35 -13.65
C GLU A 153 2.64 30.16 -12.35
N GLU A 154 3.65 31.01 -12.17
CA GLU A 154 3.74 31.91 -11.02
C GLU A 154 2.49 32.80 -10.91
N GLY A 155 1.83 32.76 -9.76
CA GLY A 155 0.70 33.62 -9.45
C GLY A 155 0.34 33.61 -7.98
N ASP A 156 -0.81 34.19 -7.69
CA ASP A 156 -1.39 34.18 -6.34
C ASP A 156 -1.91 32.79 -5.97
N VAL A 157 -1.94 32.49 -4.68
CA VAL A 157 -2.48 31.22 -4.13
C VAL A 157 -3.90 30.91 -4.63
N GLU A 158 -4.71 31.94 -4.94
CA GLU A 158 -6.04 31.77 -5.51
C GLU A 158 -6.04 31.10 -6.89
N VAL A 159 -5.02 31.35 -7.73
CA VAL A 159 -4.87 30.72 -9.04
C VAL A 159 -4.67 29.22 -8.87
N TYR A 160 -3.79 28.82 -7.96
CA TYR A 160 -3.56 27.41 -7.62
C TYR A 160 -4.83 26.77 -7.05
N ARG A 161 -5.51 27.43 -6.11
CA ARG A 161 -6.78 26.92 -5.54
C ARG A 161 -7.86 26.73 -6.61
N LYS A 162 -7.97 27.65 -7.56
CA LYS A 162 -8.89 27.53 -8.70
C LYS A 162 -8.52 26.35 -9.60
N TYR A 163 -7.24 26.16 -9.90
CA TYR A 163 -6.78 25.00 -10.65
C TYR A 163 -7.09 23.68 -9.93
N ILE A 164 -6.79 23.57 -8.63
CA ILE A 164 -7.10 22.38 -7.82
C ILE A 164 -8.61 22.12 -7.77
N SER A 165 -9.43 23.18 -7.74
CA SER A 165 -10.89 23.04 -7.78
C SER A 165 -11.40 22.41 -9.08
N SER A 166 -10.63 22.47 -10.17
CA SER A 166 -10.95 21.84 -11.45
C SER A 166 -10.60 20.36 -11.52
N PHE A 167 -9.90 19.82 -10.51
CA PHE A 167 -9.53 18.41 -10.49
C PHE A 167 -10.76 17.49 -10.54
N PRO A 168 -10.67 16.35 -11.25
CA PRO A 168 -11.67 15.29 -11.20
C PRO A 168 -11.97 14.85 -9.76
N LEU A 169 -13.21 14.44 -9.52
CA LEU A 169 -13.63 13.85 -8.25
C LEU A 169 -13.18 12.39 -8.09
N VAL A 170 -13.03 11.70 -9.22
CA VAL A 170 -12.60 10.30 -9.28
C VAL A 170 -11.24 10.26 -9.95
N ASP A 171 -10.24 9.80 -9.20
CA ASP A 171 -8.86 9.72 -9.66
C ASP A 171 -8.61 8.40 -10.42
N SER A 172 -8.00 8.49 -11.60
CA SER A 172 -7.52 7.29 -12.32
C SER A 172 -6.25 6.75 -11.64
N PRO A 173 -6.03 5.41 -11.55
CA PRO A 173 -4.81 4.85 -10.98
C PRO A 173 -3.51 5.36 -11.62
N GLU A 174 -3.56 5.75 -12.88
CA GLU A 174 -2.42 6.23 -13.66
C GLU A 174 -1.75 7.47 -13.04
N ILE A 175 -2.53 8.34 -12.38
CA ILE A 175 -1.98 9.54 -11.69
C ILE A 175 -1.04 9.16 -10.55
N PHE A 176 -1.25 7.98 -9.97
CA PHE A 176 -0.40 7.46 -8.92
C PHE A 176 0.78 6.69 -9.49
N GLY A 177 0.91 6.54 -10.82
CA GLY A 177 1.88 5.67 -11.46
C GLY A 177 1.50 4.18 -11.39
N LEU A 178 0.20 3.86 -11.43
CA LEU A 178 -0.32 2.50 -11.42
C LEU A 178 -1.05 2.18 -12.73
N HIS A 179 -1.05 0.90 -13.12
CA HIS A 179 -1.86 0.42 -14.23
C HIS A 179 -3.35 0.44 -13.88
N ILE A 180 -4.23 0.63 -14.86
CA ILE A 180 -5.69 0.73 -14.67
C ILE A 180 -6.29 -0.49 -13.93
N ASN A 181 -5.68 -1.67 -14.06
CA ASN A 181 -6.10 -2.89 -13.34
C ASN A 181 -6.01 -2.76 -11.81
N ALA A 182 -5.20 -1.83 -11.29
CA ALA A 182 -5.14 -1.58 -9.85
C ALA A 182 -6.49 -1.09 -9.31
N ASP A 183 -7.29 -0.42 -10.13
CA ASP A 183 -8.65 0.00 -9.75
C ASP A 183 -9.57 -1.21 -9.52
N ILE A 184 -9.45 -2.25 -10.35
CA ILE A 184 -10.25 -3.48 -10.21
C ILE A 184 -9.94 -4.15 -8.86
N SER A 185 -8.66 -4.27 -8.50
CA SER A 185 -8.25 -4.84 -7.22
C SER A 185 -8.73 -4.00 -6.03
N PHE A 186 -8.63 -2.68 -6.13
CA PHE A 186 -9.11 -1.75 -5.10
C PHE A 186 -10.62 -1.87 -4.90
N GLN A 187 -11.40 -1.78 -5.98
CA GLN A 187 -12.86 -1.88 -5.96
C GLN A 187 -13.33 -3.25 -5.44
N THR A 188 -12.64 -4.33 -5.80
CA THR A 188 -12.92 -5.67 -5.28
C THR A 188 -12.68 -5.74 -3.78
N GLN A 189 -11.58 -5.16 -3.28
CA GLN A 189 -11.28 -5.14 -1.85
C GLN A 189 -12.31 -4.33 -1.06
N GLU A 190 -12.67 -3.13 -1.52
CA GLU A 190 -13.68 -2.29 -0.86
C GLU A 190 -15.06 -2.96 -0.88
N SER A 191 -15.43 -3.61 -2.00
CA SER A 191 -16.67 -4.38 -2.10
C SER A 191 -16.71 -5.54 -1.09
N ASN A 192 -15.62 -6.29 -0.96
CA ASN A 192 -15.53 -7.38 0.02
C ASN A 192 -15.64 -6.85 1.46
N LYS A 193 -14.94 -5.76 1.81
CA LYS A 193 -15.08 -5.14 3.14
C LYS A 193 -16.52 -4.70 3.43
N MET A 194 -17.19 -4.14 2.44
CA MET A 194 -18.60 -3.74 2.56
C MET A 194 -19.49 -4.96 2.79
N LEU A 195 -19.30 -6.04 2.02
CA LEU A 195 -20.05 -7.29 2.19
C LEU A 195 -19.78 -7.94 3.55
N ASP A 196 -18.54 -8.00 4.00
CA ASP A 196 -18.17 -8.51 5.33
C ASP A 196 -18.84 -7.69 6.44
N THR A 197 -18.91 -6.37 6.27
CA THR A 197 -19.60 -5.47 7.21
C THR A 197 -21.10 -5.78 7.23
N ILE A 198 -21.73 -5.96 6.06
CA ILE A 198 -23.15 -6.33 5.95
C ILE A 198 -23.42 -7.68 6.62
N ILE A 199 -22.58 -8.70 6.38
CA ILE A 199 -22.67 -10.02 7.01
C ILE A 199 -22.52 -9.91 8.54
N SER A 200 -21.62 -9.04 9.01
CA SER A 200 -21.41 -8.82 10.45
C SER A 200 -22.61 -8.17 11.15
N LEU A 201 -23.40 -7.39 10.40
CA LEU A 201 -24.63 -6.74 10.88
C LEU A 201 -25.85 -7.67 10.81
N GLN A 202 -25.76 -8.80 10.10
CA GLN A 202 -26.86 -9.75 9.99
C GLN A 202 -27.16 -10.39 11.36
N PRO A 203 -28.42 -10.34 11.85
CA PRO A 203 -28.78 -10.94 13.13
C PRO A 203 -28.51 -12.45 13.09
N ARG A 204 -27.63 -12.92 13.99
CA ARG A 204 -27.25 -14.33 14.13
C ARG A 204 -28.37 -15.20 14.71
N GLU A 205 -29.40 -14.57 15.28
CA GLU A 205 -30.61 -15.22 15.76
C GLU A 205 -31.80 -14.71 14.92
N GLY A 206 -32.18 -15.47 13.89
CA GLY A 206 -33.33 -15.11 13.07
C GLY A 206 -33.60 -16.08 11.92
N GLY A 207 -34.51 -17.03 12.13
CA GLY A 207 -35.15 -17.81 11.07
C GLY A 207 -35.16 -19.31 11.32
N GLY A 208 -36.25 -19.83 11.89
CA GLY A 208 -36.43 -21.25 12.16
C GLY A 208 -36.58 -22.12 10.91
N GLY A 209 -36.12 -23.36 11.04
CA GLY A 209 -36.68 -24.54 10.38
C GLY A 209 -36.16 -24.87 8.98
N GLY A 210 -35.19 -25.78 8.89
CA GLY A 210 -35.01 -26.65 7.72
C GLY A 210 -33.59 -26.82 7.17
N GLY A 211 -32.61 -26.01 7.60
CA GLY A 211 -31.21 -26.14 7.18
C GLY A 211 -30.37 -26.98 8.13
N LYS A 212 -29.26 -27.53 7.63
CA LYS A 212 -28.22 -28.17 8.47
C LYS A 212 -27.79 -27.22 9.57
N SER A 213 -27.57 -27.75 10.77
CA SER A 213 -27.06 -26.91 11.86
C SER A 213 -25.66 -26.39 11.53
N SER A 214 -25.24 -25.28 12.12
CA SER A 214 -23.87 -24.78 11.95
C SER A 214 -22.83 -25.86 12.25
N ASP A 215 -23.07 -26.67 13.29
CA ASP A 215 -22.18 -27.76 13.70
C ASP A 215 -22.14 -28.91 12.68
N GLU A 216 -23.27 -29.18 12.03
CA GLU A 216 -23.38 -30.20 10.99
C GLU A 216 -22.65 -29.79 9.71
N VAL A 217 -22.76 -28.51 9.31
CA VAL A 217 -22.00 -27.94 8.18
C VAL A 217 -20.49 -27.97 8.47
N VAL A 218 -20.08 -27.55 9.67
CA VAL A 218 -18.66 -27.58 10.07
C VAL A 218 -18.14 -29.02 10.14
N GLY A 219 -18.97 -29.96 10.60
CA GLY A 219 -18.64 -31.39 10.62
C GLY A 219 -18.39 -31.96 9.22
N GLU A 220 -19.26 -31.67 8.25
CA GLU A 220 -19.08 -32.12 6.87
C GLU A 220 -17.81 -31.56 6.22
N ILE A 221 -17.51 -30.28 6.46
CA ILE A 221 -16.27 -29.66 5.97
C ILE A 221 -15.05 -30.29 6.64
N ALA A 222 -15.10 -30.57 7.94
CA ALA A 222 -14.02 -31.23 8.66
C ALA A 222 -13.77 -32.66 8.13
N ASP A 223 -14.82 -33.39 7.78
CA ASP A 223 -14.73 -34.72 7.19
C ASP A 223 -14.15 -34.68 5.75
N ASP A 224 -14.58 -33.72 4.92
CA ASP A 224 -13.98 -33.49 3.59
C ASP A 224 -12.48 -33.16 3.71
N LEU A 225 -12.13 -32.22 4.59
CA LEU A 225 -10.74 -31.86 4.85
C LEU A 225 -9.92 -33.05 5.34
N ALA A 226 -10.44 -33.85 6.27
CA ALA A 226 -9.76 -35.06 6.75
C ALA A 226 -9.51 -36.08 5.63
N SER A 227 -10.46 -36.22 4.70
CA SER A 227 -10.36 -37.15 3.56
C SER A 227 -9.33 -36.71 2.50
N ARG A 228 -9.13 -35.40 2.34
CA ARG A 228 -8.22 -34.80 1.35
C ARG A 228 -6.81 -34.55 1.88
N MET A 229 -6.57 -34.78 3.17
CA MET A 229 -5.25 -34.58 3.77
C MET A 229 -4.22 -35.57 3.22
N PRO A 230 -3.05 -35.09 2.75
CA PRO A 230 -2.00 -35.98 2.28
C PRO A 230 -1.41 -36.80 3.42
N GLY A 231 -0.92 -37.99 3.08
CA GLY A 231 -0.14 -38.83 4.01
C GLY A 231 1.20 -38.21 4.35
N THR A 232 1.86 -38.73 5.40
CA THR A 232 3.22 -38.29 5.76
C THR A 232 4.20 -38.63 4.64
N LEU A 233 5.06 -37.67 4.29
CA LEU A 233 6.11 -37.83 3.30
C LEU A 233 7.21 -38.75 3.85
N ASN A 234 7.54 -39.81 3.12
CA ASN A 234 8.58 -40.77 3.50
C ASN A 234 9.78 -40.66 2.57
N GLU A 235 10.99 -40.57 3.13
CA GLU A 235 12.24 -40.50 2.37
C GLU A 235 12.46 -41.74 1.48
N LYS A 236 11.92 -42.89 1.90
CA LYS A 236 11.99 -44.16 1.16
C LYS A 236 11.11 -44.22 -0.10
N GLN A 237 10.17 -43.30 -0.24
CA GLN A 237 9.29 -43.20 -1.42
C GLN A 237 9.80 -42.17 -2.44
N ALA A 238 10.92 -41.51 -2.15
CA ALA A 238 11.52 -40.57 -3.07
C ALA A 238 12.32 -41.28 -4.17
N ASP A 239 12.53 -40.57 -5.28
CA ASP A 239 13.32 -41.04 -6.41
C ASP A 239 14.76 -41.34 -5.95
N GLU A 240 15.34 -42.43 -6.46
CA GLU A 240 16.69 -42.92 -6.10
C GLU A 240 17.78 -41.85 -6.35
N LYS A 241 17.49 -40.90 -7.24
CA LYS A 241 18.38 -39.76 -7.59
C LYS A 241 18.30 -38.58 -6.63
N THR A 242 17.34 -38.54 -5.70
CA THR A 242 17.14 -37.38 -4.82
C THR A 242 18.04 -37.43 -3.58
N PHE A 243 18.32 -38.63 -3.08
CA PHE A 243 19.09 -38.85 -1.85
C PHE A 243 20.40 -39.61 -2.06
N PHE A 244 20.92 -39.65 -3.30
CA PHE A 244 22.20 -40.29 -3.57
C PHE A 244 23.35 -39.64 -2.79
N LYS A 245 24.31 -40.46 -2.38
CA LYS A 245 25.58 -39.99 -1.82
C LYS A 245 26.52 -39.73 -2.99
N LEU A 246 27.12 -38.54 -3.02
CA LEU A 246 28.20 -38.20 -3.95
C LEU A 246 29.41 -39.12 -3.71
N GLU A 247 30.33 -39.16 -4.68
CA GLU A 247 31.56 -39.98 -4.63
C GLU A 247 32.44 -39.67 -3.40
N ASP A 248 32.28 -38.49 -2.80
CA ASP A 248 32.96 -38.03 -1.57
C ASP A 248 32.24 -38.45 -0.28
N GLY A 249 31.21 -39.31 -0.35
CA GLY A 249 30.45 -39.81 0.80
C GLY A 249 29.44 -38.81 1.39
N SER A 250 29.41 -37.57 0.91
CA SER A 250 28.45 -36.53 1.27
C SER A 250 27.10 -36.72 0.54
N THR A 251 25.99 -36.47 1.21
CA THR A 251 24.66 -36.46 0.58
C THR A 251 24.50 -35.19 -0.26
N ASN A 252 23.81 -35.29 -1.40
CA ASN A 252 23.46 -34.14 -2.23
C ASN A 252 22.88 -32.99 -1.37
N PRO A 253 23.41 -31.74 -1.45
CA PRO A 253 22.87 -30.59 -0.73
C PRO A 253 21.37 -30.38 -0.92
N LEU A 254 20.84 -30.68 -2.11
CA LEU A 254 19.40 -30.65 -2.37
C LEU A 254 18.64 -31.71 -1.55
N GLY A 255 19.21 -32.91 -1.41
CA GLY A 255 18.65 -33.97 -0.58
C GLY A 255 18.61 -33.58 0.91
N ILE A 256 19.64 -32.89 1.40
CA ILE A 256 19.66 -32.37 2.78
C ILE A 256 18.58 -31.30 3.00
N PHE A 257 18.42 -30.38 2.05
CA PHE A 257 17.36 -29.38 2.12
C PHE A 257 15.96 -30.03 2.11
N LEU A 258 15.73 -30.98 1.20
CA LEU A 258 14.45 -31.68 1.07
C LEU A 258 14.12 -32.53 2.29
N SER A 259 15.10 -33.20 2.93
CA SER A 259 14.81 -33.95 4.16
C SER A 259 14.39 -33.03 5.30
N HIS A 260 15.02 -31.85 5.42
CA HIS A 260 14.63 -30.83 6.40
C HIS A 260 13.23 -30.26 6.12
N GLU A 261 12.91 -30.02 4.84
CA GLU A 261 11.60 -29.54 4.43
C GLU A 261 10.51 -30.59 4.66
N MET A 262 10.77 -31.86 4.31
CA MET A 262 9.90 -33.00 4.60
C MET A 262 9.63 -33.15 6.09
N HIS A 263 10.64 -32.97 6.95
CA HIS A 263 10.44 -33.01 8.40
C HIS A 263 9.49 -31.90 8.88
N LYS A 264 9.65 -30.67 8.36
CA LYS A 264 8.77 -29.54 8.68
C LYS A 264 7.34 -29.77 8.18
N PHE A 265 7.17 -30.23 6.93
CA PHE A 265 5.86 -30.58 6.39
C PHE A 265 5.18 -31.71 7.17
N ASN A 266 5.91 -32.75 7.53
CA ASN A 266 5.37 -33.86 8.34
C ASN A 266 4.94 -33.39 9.73
N THR A 267 5.65 -32.44 10.33
CA THR A 267 5.26 -31.83 11.61
C THR A 267 3.97 -31.02 11.47
N LEU A 268 3.84 -30.23 10.39
CA LEU A 268 2.62 -29.47 10.09
C LEU A 268 1.42 -30.40 9.82
N ILE A 269 1.58 -31.41 8.97
CA ILE A 269 0.55 -32.40 8.64
C ILE A 269 0.03 -33.08 9.91
N LYS A 270 0.93 -33.53 10.79
CA LYS A 270 0.54 -34.15 12.07
C LYS A 270 -0.25 -33.20 12.96
N SER A 271 0.16 -31.92 13.03
CA SER A 271 -0.54 -30.90 13.81
C SER A 271 -1.95 -30.63 13.24
N MET A 272 -2.07 -30.47 11.92
CA MET A 272 -3.36 -30.30 11.24
C MET A 272 -4.29 -31.52 11.43
N GLN A 273 -3.77 -32.73 11.27
CA GLN A 273 -4.55 -33.96 11.50
C GLN A 273 -5.03 -34.06 12.95
N LYS A 274 -4.23 -33.62 13.92
CA LYS A 274 -4.62 -33.57 15.33
C LYS A 274 -5.75 -32.56 15.54
N MET A 275 -5.60 -31.33 15.04
CA MET A 275 -6.60 -30.26 15.16
C MET A 275 -7.94 -30.66 14.53
N ILE A 276 -7.94 -31.24 13.33
CA ILE A 276 -9.19 -31.67 12.67
C ILE A 276 -9.90 -32.78 13.48
N LYS A 277 -9.14 -33.75 14.01
CA LYS A 277 -9.70 -34.81 14.86
C LYS A 277 -10.25 -34.27 16.18
N GLU A 278 -9.59 -33.28 16.77
CA GLU A 278 -10.06 -32.61 17.99
C GLU A 278 -11.33 -31.80 17.71
N LEU A 279 -11.40 -31.07 16.59
CA LEU A 279 -12.61 -30.38 16.14
C LEU A 279 -13.78 -31.35 15.96
N GLN A 280 -13.57 -32.47 15.25
CA GLN A 280 -14.61 -33.52 15.07
C GLN A 280 -15.08 -34.11 16.40
N ARG A 281 -14.17 -34.29 17.38
CA ARG A 281 -14.52 -34.77 18.72
C ARG A 281 -15.28 -33.72 19.53
N ALA A 282 -14.91 -32.45 19.40
CA ALA A 282 -15.58 -31.34 20.06
C ALA A 282 -17.01 -31.14 19.54
N LEU A 283 -17.23 -31.24 18.22
CA LEU A 283 -18.57 -31.22 17.62
C LEU A 283 -19.46 -32.36 18.12
N LYS A 284 -18.88 -33.52 18.45
CA LYS A 284 -19.57 -34.66 19.06
C LYS A 284 -19.71 -34.55 20.59
N GLY A 285 -19.24 -33.46 21.19
CA GLY A 285 -19.28 -33.23 22.65
C GLY A 285 -18.33 -34.11 23.47
N LEU A 286 -17.35 -34.77 22.82
CA LEU A 286 -16.43 -35.72 23.47
C LEU A 286 -15.20 -35.03 24.10
N VAL A 287 -14.87 -33.81 23.69
CA VAL A 287 -13.70 -33.05 24.15
C VAL A 287 -14.05 -31.56 24.16
N VAL A 288 -13.59 -30.82 25.18
CA VAL A 288 -13.65 -29.35 25.19
C VAL A 288 -12.43 -28.82 24.43
N MET A 289 -12.63 -28.05 23.37
CA MET A 289 -11.53 -27.44 22.60
C MET A 289 -10.68 -26.56 23.53
N SER A 290 -9.35 -26.76 23.50
CA SER A 290 -8.35 -25.87 24.12
C SER A 290 -7.44 -25.28 23.06
#